data_AF-A0A4S1FBH6-F1
#
_entry.id   AF-A0A4S1FBH6-F1
#
_cell.length_a   1.000
_cell.length_b   1.000
_cell.length_c   1.000
_cell.angle_alpha   90.00
_cell.angle_beta   90.00
_cell.angle_gamma   90.00
#
_symmetry.space_group_name_H-M   'P 1'
#
loop_
_entity.id
_entity.type
_entity.pdbx_description
1 polymer ?
#
loop_
_entity_poly.entity_id
_entity_poly.type
_entity_poly.pdbx_seq_one_letter_code
_entity_poly.pdbx_strand_id
1 'polypeptide(L)'
;ALASPFVKCLLRLIRTQDSFGLWEGHSDAELLAEFIITKQQQRAVPFGGDPDPDALWRLDMFYTAVALAIEERSGVSTSPTIEMKPVGASGGWAFCRDVHRFGFETFRKLAEAGTKLVDDATAAIEA
;
A
#
# COMPACT_ATOMS: atom_id res chain seq x y z
N ALA A 1 -16.72 0.21 2.58
CA ALA A 1 -15.35 0.29 2.02
C ALA A 1 -14.48 1.23 2.86
N LEU A 2 -14.74 2.54 2.87
CA LEU A 2 -13.94 3.54 3.59
C LEU A 2 -13.90 3.37 5.12
N ALA A 3 -14.96 2.81 5.71
CA ALA A 3 -15.03 2.56 7.15
C ALA A 3 -14.32 1.28 7.61
N SER A 4 -13.71 0.50 6.70
CA SER A 4 -13.04 -0.76 7.08
C SER A 4 -11.85 -0.50 8.01
N PRO A 5 -11.54 -1.41 8.95
CA PRO A 5 -10.39 -1.25 9.84
C PRO A 5 -9.08 -1.06 9.08
N PHE A 6 -8.89 -1.83 8.00
CA PHE A 6 -7.73 -1.71 7.13
C PHE A 6 -7.61 -0.31 6.50
N VAL A 7 -8.67 0.22 5.90
CA VAL A 7 -8.63 1.54 5.26
C VAL A 7 -8.39 2.66 6.27
N LYS A 8 -8.93 2.55 7.49
CA LYS A 8 -8.64 3.49 8.57
C LYS A 8 -7.18 3.45 9.00
N CYS A 9 -6.58 2.26 9.08
CA CYS A 9 -5.16 2.08 9.38
C CYS A 9 -4.29 2.72 8.28
N LEU A 10 -4.62 2.47 7.02
CA LEU A 10 -3.94 3.09 5.87
C LEU A 10 -4.01 4.62 5.90
N LEU A 11 -5.18 5.20 6.14
CA LEU A 11 -5.35 6.65 6.28
C LEU A 11 -4.53 7.24 7.42
N ARG A 12 -4.50 6.55 8.58
CA ARG A 12 -3.71 6.97 9.73
C ARG A 12 -2.22 6.99 9.37
N LEU A 13 -1.73 5.94 8.71
CA LEU A 13 -0.35 5.83 8.26
C LEU A 13 0.04 6.98 7.31
N ILE A 14 -0.78 7.24 6.29
CA ILE A 14 -0.53 8.33 5.31
C ILE A 14 -0.41 9.68 6.04
N ARG A 15 -1.35 9.97 6.94
CA ARG A 15 -1.32 11.21 7.73
C ARG A 15 -0.14 11.30 8.68
N THR A 16 0.29 10.18 9.26
CA THR A 16 1.48 10.16 10.13
C THR A 16 2.77 10.38 9.36
N GLN A 17 2.86 9.93 8.11
CA GLN A 17 4.04 10.15 7.27
C GLN A 17 4.11 11.54 6.65
N ASP A 18 2.99 12.28 6.61
CA ASP A 18 2.95 13.65 6.11
C ASP A 18 3.63 14.66 7.05
N SER A 19 4.96 14.53 7.16
CA SER A 19 5.80 15.34 8.06
C SER A 19 5.86 16.81 7.65
N PHE A 20 5.53 17.13 6.40
CA PHE A 20 5.58 18.47 5.83
C PHE A 20 4.20 19.12 5.66
N GLY A 21 3.11 18.42 6.04
CA GLY A 21 1.74 18.94 5.91
C GLY A 21 1.28 19.12 4.47
N LEU A 22 1.87 18.41 3.51
CA LEU A 22 1.52 18.50 2.09
C LEU A 22 0.07 18.08 1.83
N TRP A 23 -0.47 17.24 2.70
CA TRP A 23 -1.80 16.66 2.61
C TRP A 23 -2.74 17.24 3.66
N GLU A 24 -2.32 18.30 4.36
CA GLU A 24 -3.14 19.02 5.32
C GLU A 24 -4.36 19.62 4.60
N GLY A 25 -5.56 19.39 5.16
CA GLY A 25 -6.82 19.82 4.55
C GLY A 25 -7.40 18.89 3.48
N HIS A 26 -6.67 17.86 3.03
CA HIS A 26 -7.22 16.85 2.12
C HIS A 26 -8.19 15.92 2.87
N SER A 27 -9.33 15.65 2.23
CA SER A 27 -10.31 14.69 2.72
C SER A 27 -9.79 13.26 2.62
N ASP A 28 -10.31 12.37 3.48
CA ASP A 28 -9.96 10.94 3.46
C ASP A 28 -10.15 10.30 2.06
N ALA A 29 -11.15 10.77 1.31
CA ALA A 29 -11.44 10.28 -0.02
C ALA A 29 -10.36 10.71 -1.04
N GLU A 30 -9.82 11.93 -0.92
CA GLU A 30 -8.75 12.44 -1.77
C GLU A 30 -7.44 11.69 -1.49
N LEU A 31 -7.09 11.47 -0.23
CA LEU A 31 -5.90 10.68 0.14
C LEU A 31 -5.94 9.26 -0.44
N LEU A 32 -7.11 8.63 -0.37
CA LEU A 32 -7.29 7.27 -0.87
C LEU A 32 -7.43 7.22 -2.40
N ALA A 33 -7.79 8.32 -3.06
CA ALA A 33 -7.95 8.37 -4.50
C ALA A 33 -6.63 8.07 -5.23
N GLU A 34 -5.49 8.36 -4.60
CA GLU A 34 -4.15 8.02 -5.11
C GLU A 34 -3.95 6.51 -5.32
N PHE A 35 -4.62 5.69 -4.49
CA PHE A 35 -4.60 4.23 -4.61
C PHE A 35 -5.56 3.72 -5.70
N ILE A 36 -6.38 4.60 -6.29
CA ILE A 36 -7.36 4.25 -7.31
C ILE A 36 -6.81 4.57 -8.69
N ILE A 37 -6.41 3.53 -9.42
CA ILE A 37 -5.87 3.66 -10.77
C ILE A 37 -6.83 3.04 -11.77
N THR A 38 -7.11 3.77 -12.85
CA THR A 38 -7.90 3.23 -13.97
C THR A 38 -7.13 2.15 -14.72
N LYS A 39 -7.83 1.17 -15.30
CA LYS A 39 -7.21 0.16 -16.19
C LYS A 39 -6.43 0.79 -17.34
N GLN A 40 -6.86 1.97 -17.80
CA GLN A 40 -6.18 2.71 -18.85
C GLN A 40 -4.84 3.25 -18.36
N GLN A 41 -4.78 3.85 -17.17
CA GLN A 41 -3.52 4.29 -16.56
C GLN A 41 -2.57 3.11 -16.33
N GLN A 42 -3.05 1.98 -15.80
CA GLN A 42 -2.22 0.78 -15.62
C GLN A 42 -1.62 0.25 -16.94
N ARG A 43 -2.36 0.32 -18.03
CA ARG A 43 -1.90 -0.10 -19.37
C ARG A 43 -0.98 0.92 -20.02
N ALA A 44 -1.17 2.21 -19.72
CA ALA A 44 -0.37 3.29 -20.27
C ALA A 44 1.04 3.34 -19.67
N VAL A 45 1.26 2.75 -18.48
CA VAL A 45 2.60 2.70 -17.90
C VAL A 45 3.51 1.79 -18.76
N PRO A 46 4.57 2.34 -19.38
CA PRO A 46 5.46 1.59 -20.24
C PRO A 46 6.09 0.43 -19.48
N PHE A 47 6.11 -0.74 -20.12
CA PHE A 47 6.78 -1.92 -19.58
C PHE A 47 8.28 -1.80 -19.88
N GLY A 48 9.02 -1.17 -18.96
CA GLY A 48 10.46 -0.94 -19.06
C GLY A 48 10.83 0.51 -18.72
N GLY A 49 11.57 0.68 -17.62
CA GLY A 49 11.97 1.96 -17.05
C GLY A 49 12.06 1.85 -15.53
N ASP A 50 12.60 2.87 -14.85
CA ASP A 50 12.55 2.91 -13.39
C ASP A 50 11.09 3.02 -12.90
N PRO A 51 10.68 2.28 -11.86
CA PRO A 51 9.35 2.39 -11.27
C PRO A 51 9.02 3.79 -10.83
N ASP A 52 7.80 4.18 -11.18
CA ASP A 52 7.17 5.42 -10.80
C ASP A 52 7.25 5.58 -9.26
N PRO A 53 7.89 6.65 -8.75
CA PRO A 53 8.04 6.86 -7.30
C PRO A 53 6.69 6.84 -6.58
N ASP A 54 5.61 7.30 -7.23
CA ASP A 54 4.27 7.30 -6.64
C ASP A 54 3.71 5.87 -6.55
N ALA A 55 4.04 5.00 -7.50
CA ALA A 55 3.67 3.58 -7.44
C ALA A 55 4.42 2.83 -6.33
N LEU A 56 5.72 3.12 -6.16
CA LEU A 56 6.52 2.59 -5.06
C LEU A 56 5.98 3.04 -3.70
N TRP A 57 5.70 4.33 -3.56
CA TRP A 57 5.15 4.88 -2.32
C TRP A 57 3.80 4.25 -1.98
N ARG A 58 2.88 4.10 -2.96
CA ARG A 58 1.59 3.42 -2.73
C ARG A 58 1.77 1.98 -2.30
N LEU A 59 2.70 1.26 -2.91
CA LEU A 59 2.99 -0.13 -2.57
C LEU A 59 3.51 -0.23 -1.14
N ASP A 60 4.48 0.62 -0.79
CA ASP A 60 5.05 0.71 0.56
C ASP A 60 3.98 1.05 1.61
N MET A 61 3.14 2.06 1.35
CA MET A 61 2.04 2.45 2.25
C MET A 61 1.04 1.33 2.44
N PHE A 62 0.67 0.65 1.35
CA PHE A 62 -0.32 -0.43 1.41
C PHE A 62 0.18 -1.59 2.26
N TYR A 63 1.39 -2.10 2.01
CA TYR A 63 1.91 -3.24 2.74
C TYR A 63 2.33 -2.89 4.18
N THR A 64 2.80 -1.67 4.42
CA THR A 64 3.01 -1.17 5.79
C THR A 64 1.69 -1.11 6.56
N ALA A 65 0.61 -0.64 5.94
CA ALA A 65 -0.71 -0.65 6.56
C ALA A 65 -1.24 -2.07 6.81
N VAL A 66 -0.94 -3.04 5.94
CA VAL A 66 -1.27 -4.46 6.17
C VAL A 66 -0.52 -4.98 7.40
N ALA A 67 0.78 -4.74 7.50
CA ALA A 67 1.59 -5.16 8.63
C ALA A 67 1.12 -4.55 9.95
N LEU A 68 0.83 -3.25 9.97
CA LEU A 68 0.27 -2.57 11.15
C LEU A 68 -1.11 -3.13 11.53
N ALA A 69 -1.97 -3.44 10.55
CA ALA A 69 -3.28 -4.01 10.82
C ALA A 69 -3.21 -5.46 11.33
N ILE A 70 -2.21 -6.24 10.91
CA ILE A 70 -1.93 -7.58 11.46
C ILE A 70 -1.45 -7.45 12.91
N GLU A 71 -0.51 -6.55 13.19
CA GLU A 71 -0.02 -6.29 14.55
C GLU A 71 -1.14 -5.82 15.48
N GLU A 72 -2.02 -4.91 15.02
CA GLU A 72 -3.17 -4.45 15.80
C GLU A 72 -4.17 -5.56 16.14
N ARG A 73 -4.29 -6.60 15.29
CA ARG A 73 -5.24 -7.71 15.51
C ARG A 73 -4.64 -8.88 16.27
N SER A 74 -3.41 -9.27 15.93
CA SER A 74 -2.74 -10.45 16.47
C SER A 74 -1.89 -10.14 17.71
N GLY A 75 -1.50 -8.88 17.92
CA GLY A 75 -0.52 -8.48 18.93
C GLY A 75 0.91 -8.91 18.62
N VAL A 76 1.14 -9.54 17.46
CA VAL A 76 2.47 -9.96 17.00
C VAL A 76 3.04 -8.86 16.12
N SER A 77 4.20 -8.33 16.51
CA SER A 77 4.88 -7.32 15.70
C SER A 77 5.38 -7.93 14.41
N THR A 78 4.68 -7.63 13.31
CA THR A 78 5.10 -7.96 11.96
C THR A 78 5.80 -6.75 11.37
N SER A 79 7.14 -6.75 11.36
CA SER A 79 7.88 -5.76 10.58
C SER A 79 7.60 -6.01 9.09
N PRO A 80 7.07 -5.05 8.32
CA PRO A 80 7.01 -5.18 6.88
C PRO A 80 8.45 -5.22 6.38
N THR A 81 8.99 -6.42 6.14
CA THR A 81 10.32 -6.57 5.52
C THR A 81 10.13 -6.39 4.03
N ILE A 82 9.75 -5.19 3.63
CA ILE A 82 9.94 -4.73 2.26
C ILE A 82 11.08 -3.71 2.33
N GLU A 83 12.33 -4.19 2.36
CA GLU A 83 13.48 -3.32 2.09
C GLU A 83 13.40 -2.86 0.63
N MET A 84 12.62 -1.79 0.37
CA MET A 84 12.53 -1.14 -0.94
C MET A 84 13.72 -0.20 -1.13
N LYS A 85 14.94 -0.74 -1.18
CA LYS A 85 16.14 0.06 -1.44
C LYS A 85 16.20 0.42 -2.93
N PRO A 86 16.31 1.69 -3.33
CA PRO A 86 16.56 2.10 -4.71
C PRO A 86 17.70 1.30 -5.34
N VAL A 87 17.57 0.95 -6.63
CA VAL A 87 18.58 0.21 -7.38
C VAL A 87 19.90 1.00 -7.42
N GLY A 88 20.74 0.75 -6.42
CA GLY A 88 22.00 1.46 -6.20
C GLY A 88 22.91 0.82 -5.15
N ALA A 89 22.39 -0.16 -4.39
CA ALA A 89 23.19 -1.07 -3.59
C ALA A 89 22.53 -2.47 -3.65
N SER A 90 23.12 -3.38 -4.43
CA SER A 90 22.83 -4.82 -4.45
C SER A 90 21.37 -5.27 -4.70
N GLY A 91 20.84 -5.03 -5.91
CA GLY A 91 19.95 -6.02 -6.57
C GLY A 91 18.46 -6.13 -6.18
N GLY A 92 17.84 -5.13 -5.54
CA GLY A 92 16.47 -5.26 -5.01
C GLY A 92 15.30 -4.84 -5.92
N TRP A 93 15.36 -4.89 -7.26
CA TRP A 93 14.25 -4.41 -8.14
C TRP A 93 13.78 -5.45 -9.18
N ALA A 94 14.45 -6.61 -9.24
CA ALA A 94 14.21 -7.60 -10.29
C ALA A 94 12.94 -8.46 -10.11
N PHE A 95 12.34 -8.48 -8.93
CA PHE A 95 11.23 -9.41 -8.61
C PHE A 95 9.83 -8.85 -8.82
N CYS A 96 9.71 -7.55 -9.11
CA CYS A 96 8.44 -6.85 -9.01
C CYS A 96 8.15 -6.09 -10.32
N ARG A 97 8.08 -6.88 -11.39
CA ARG A 97 7.94 -6.47 -12.80
C ARG A 97 6.68 -5.60 -13.09
N ASP A 98 5.71 -5.58 -12.17
CA ASP A 98 4.45 -4.84 -12.30
C ASP A 98 4.23 -3.78 -11.20
N VAL A 99 5.27 -3.40 -10.43
CA VAL A 99 5.15 -2.34 -9.39
C VAL A 99 4.61 -1.04 -9.95
N HIS A 100 5.03 -0.71 -11.17
CA HIS A 100 4.55 0.42 -11.97
C HIS A 100 3.02 0.49 -12.12
N ARG A 101 2.30 -0.63 -11.94
CA ARG A 101 0.85 -0.72 -12.11
C ARG A 101 0.10 -0.83 -10.79
N PHE A 102 0.80 -0.74 -9.67
CA PHE A 102 0.22 -0.97 -8.36
C PHE A 102 -0.88 0.05 -8.05
N GLY A 103 -2.11 -0.44 -7.94
CA GLY A 103 -3.30 0.35 -7.65
C GLY A 103 -4.56 -0.47 -7.86
N PHE A 104 -5.70 0.07 -7.42
CA PHE A 104 -6.98 -0.62 -7.40
C PHE A 104 -8.00 0.10 -8.28
N GLU A 105 -8.94 -0.64 -8.86
CA GLU A 105 -9.98 0.01 -9.69
C GLU A 105 -11.02 0.77 -8.86
N THR A 106 -11.21 0.41 -7.58
CA THR A 106 -12.22 1.01 -6.69
C THR A 106 -11.79 0.92 -5.23
N PHE A 107 -12.31 1.82 -4.39
CA PHE A 107 -12.09 1.77 -2.94
C PHE A 107 -12.52 0.45 -2.30
N ARG A 108 -13.56 -0.19 -2.87
CA ARG A 108 -14.02 -1.50 -2.41
C ARG A 108 -12.95 -2.57 -2.63
N LYS A 109 -12.35 -2.63 -3.83
CA LYS A 109 -11.27 -3.58 -4.15
C LYS A 109 -10.04 -3.35 -3.27
N LEU A 110 -9.68 -2.10 -3.02
CA LEU A 110 -8.60 -1.74 -2.08
C LEU A 110 -8.89 -2.31 -0.68
N ALA A 111 -10.08 -2.05 -0.15
CA ALA A 111 -10.48 -2.50 1.18
C ALA A 111 -10.55 -4.04 1.27
N GLU A 112 -11.12 -4.71 0.26
CA GLU A 112 -11.22 -6.17 0.19
C GLU A 112 -9.84 -6.83 0.12
N ALA A 113 -8.93 -6.31 -0.71
CA ALA A 113 -7.58 -6.86 -0.85
C ALA A 113 -6.78 -6.74 0.45
N GLY A 114 -6.77 -5.55 1.07
CA GLY A 114 -6.05 -5.35 2.33
C GLY A 114 -6.65 -6.15 3.48
N THR A 115 -7.98 -6.18 3.59
CA THR A 115 -8.67 -6.97 4.63
C THR A 115 -8.37 -8.46 4.48
N LYS A 116 -8.42 -8.99 3.25
CA LYS A 116 -8.09 -10.38 2.98
C LYS A 116 -6.67 -10.75 3.41
N LEU A 117 -5.67 -9.91 3.10
CA LEU A 117 -4.30 -10.17 3.50
C LEU A 117 -4.13 -10.19 5.02
N VAL A 118 -4.81 -9.28 5.73
CA VAL A 118 -4.81 -9.24 7.19
C VAL A 118 -5.48 -10.49 7.76
N ASP A 119 -6.63 -10.90 7.22
CA ASP A 119 -7.37 -12.07 7.68
C ASP A 119 -6.57 -13.37 7.44
N ASP A 120 -6.01 -13.55 6.23
CA ASP A 120 -5.20 -14.72 5.86
C ASP A 120 -3.93 -14.81 6.74
N ALA A 121 -3.25 -13.69 6.98
CA ALA A 121 -2.08 -13.66 7.84
C ALA A 121 -2.42 -13.93 9.32
N THR A 122 -3.52 -13.35 9.82
CA THR A 122 -3.97 -13.60 11.19
C THR A 122 -4.32 -15.08 11.39
N ALA A 123 -5.02 -15.69 10.43
CA ALA A 123 -5.35 -17.11 10.46
C ALA A 123 -4.10 -18.00 10.43
N ALA A 124 -3.05 -17.60 9.71
CA ALA A 124 -1.78 -18.34 9.69
C ALA A 124 -0.98 -18.22 11.00
N ILE A 125 -1.15 -17.13 11.76
CA ILE A 125 -0.52 -16.95 13.09
C ILE A 125 -1.22 -17.80 14.16
N GLU A 126 -2.53 -18.00 14.03
CA GLU A 126 -3.34 -18.78 14.97
C GLU A 126 -3.31 -20.30 14.74
N ALA A 127 -2.81 -20.75 13.58
CA ALA A 127 -2.72 -22.16 13.18
C ALA A 127 -1.48 -22.87 13.74
#